data_AF-A0A819SHU7-F1
#
_entry.id   AF-A0A819SHU7-F1
#
_cell.length_a   1.000
_cell.length_b   1.000
_cell.length_c   1.000
_cell.angle_alpha   90.00
_cell.angle_beta   90.00
_cell.angle_gamma   90.00
#
_symmetry.space_group_name_H-M   'P 1'
#
loop_
_entity.id
_entity.type
_entity.pdbx_description
1 polymer ?
#
loop_
_entity_poly.entity_id
_entity_poly.type
_entity_poly.pdbx_seq_one_letter_code
_entity_poly.pdbx_strand_id
1 'polypeptide(L)'
;YPIFPGENEQEQLAMIMEVIDLPPSHVLEQGTRRKLFFDSKGVPRTVSTKTLKKRRPASRPLGQILRTTDNNFIDFIRRCFEWDPIERLTPEEGLRHPWIVETKLKRSSHESRTRYKAKKEDNNNNTTNHNTSTINGDSYFSLNETTGHEDTVAIEEDKQIRNGGSSTMFPRISNQ
;
A
#
# COMPACT_ATOMS: atom_id res chain seq x y z
N TYR A 1 -11.23 13.62 -5.39
CA TYR A 1 -10.79 14.30 -4.16
C TYR A 1 -10.03 13.29 -3.32
N PRO A 2 -8.84 13.60 -2.76
CA PRO A 2 -8.04 12.63 -2.02
C PRO A 2 -8.71 12.24 -0.69
N ILE A 3 -8.44 11.04 -0.19
CA ILE A 3 -9.02 10.51 1.06
C ILE A 3 -8.56 11.35 2.27
N PHE A 4 -7.30 11.77 2.27
CA PHE A 4 -6.67 12.58 3.32
C PHE A 4 -6.04 13.84 2.69
N PRO A 5 -6.78 14.96 2.61
CA PRO A 5 -6.32 16.21 1.96
C PRO A 5 -5.52 17.15 2.90
N GLY A 6 -4.46 16.69 3.57
CA GLY A 6 -3.69 17.51 4.53
C GLY A 6 -2.83 18.59 3.86
N GLU A 7 -2.86 19.82 4.38
CA GLU A 7 -1.99 20.90 3.89
C GLU A 7 -0.55 20.81 4.44
N ASN A 8 -0.37 20.11 5.56
CA ASN A 8 0.92 19.88 6.21
C ASN A 8 0.90 18.54 6.95
N GLU A 9 2.06 18.09 7.45
CA GLU A 9 2.19 16.80 8.11
C GLU A 9 1.27 16.63 9.34
N GLN A 10 1.06 17.69 10.13
CA GLN A 10 0.20 17.64 11.31
C GLN A 10 -1.27 17.49 10.92
N GLU A 11 -1.72 18.23 9.91
CA GLU A 11 -3.06 18.08 9.36
C GLU A 11 -3.28 16.72 8.69
N GLN A 12 -2.26 16.23 7.97
CA GLN A 12 -2.29 14.92 7.34
C GLN A 12 -2.47 13.82 8.38
N LEU A 13 -1.63 13.83 9.43
CA LEU A 13 -1.72 12.86 10.51
C LEU A 13 -3.05 12.97 11.28
N ALA A 14 -3.52 14.20 11.55
CA ALA A 14 -4.82 14.41 12.19
C ALA A 14 -5.99 13.89 11.34
N MET A 15 -5.91 13.97 10.01
CA MET A 15 -6.92 13.40 9.12
C MET A 15 -6.86 11.89 9.02
N ILE A 16 -5.67 11.30 9.08
CA ILE A 16 -5.54 9.84 9.15
C ILE A 16 -6.16 9.35 10.47
N MET A 17 -5.78 9.94 11.61
CA MET A 17 -6.30 9.55 12.92
C MET A 17 -7.82 9.74 13.05
N GLU A 18 -8.40 10.76 12.40
CA GLU A 18 -9.86 10.97 12.36
C GLU A 18 -10.61 9.72 11.85
N VAL A 19 -9.94 8.90 11.04
CA VAL A 19 -10.55 7.80 10.26
C VAL A 19 -10.12 6.43 10.76
N ILE A 20 -8.83 6.25 11.04
CA ILE A 20 -8.25 4.95 11.44
C ILE A 20 -7.74 4.95 12.89
N ASP A 21 -8.20 5.92 13.69
CA ASP A 21 -7.84 6.08 15.11
C ASP A 21 -6.36 6.38 15.36
N LEU A 22 -5.96 6.41 16.64
CA LEU A 22 -4.58 6.61 17.08
C LEU A 22 -3.67 5.45 16.65
N PRO A 23 -2.41 5.74 16.29
CA PRO A 23 -1.42 4.69 16.11
C PRO A 23 -1.19 3.95 17.45
N PRO A 24 -1.02 2.62 17.43
CA PRO A 24 -0.63 1.85 18.61
C PRO A 24 0.67 2.35 19.25
N SER A 25 0.82 2.18 20.56
CA SER A 25 1.98 2.70 21.31
C SER A 25 3.32 2.21 20.77
N HIS A 26 3.42 0.94 20.38
CA HIS A 26 4.66 0.38 19.83
C HIS A 26 5.05 1.02 18.48
N VAL A 27 4.06 1.37 17.66
CA VAL A 27 4.29 2.12 16.40
C VAL A 27 4.77 3.53 16.72
N LEU A 28 4.17 4.20 17.71
CA LEU A 28 4.61 5.53 18.15
C LEU A 28 6.03 5.55 18.69
N GLU A 29 6.43 4.51 19.42
CA GLU A 29 7.76 4.39 20.03
C GLU A 29 8.89 4.23 19.01
N GLN A 30 8.60 3.58 17.87
CA GLN A 30 9.53 3.45 16.76
C GLN A 30 9.71 4.78 15.98
N GLY A 31 8.80 5.73 16.15
CA GLY A 31 8.80 7.01 15.43
C GLY A 31 9.85 8.00 15.95
N THR A 32 10.90 8.26 15.16
CA THR A 32 11.96 9.26 15.48
C THR A 32 11.41 10.67 15.67
N ARG A 33 10.30 11.02 15.01
CA ARG A 33 9.66 12.33 15.05
C ARG A 33 8.41 12.38 15.94
N ARG A 34 8.13 11.35 16.73
CA ARG A 34 6.94 11.24 17.61
C ARG A 34 6.66 12.52 18.40
N LYS A 35 7.70 13.11 19.00
CA LYS A 35 7.58 14.29 19.89
C LYS A 35 6.99 15.53 19.21
N LEU A 36 7.05 15.62 17.88
CA LEU A 36 6.45 16.71 17.11
C LEU A 36 4.92 16.61 17.07
N PHE A 37 4.38 15.39 17.10
CA PHE A 37 2.96 15.13 16.89
C PHE A 37 2.23 14.67 18.15
N PHE A 38 2.95 14.04 19.08
CA PHE A 38 2.39 13.48 20.31
C PHE A 38 3.16 13.95 21.54
N ASP A 39 2.50 13.94 22.69
CA ASP A 39 3.13 14.16 23.98
C ASP A 39 3.78 12.87 24.55
N SER A 40 4.30 12.96 25.77
CA SER A 40 4.90 11.81 26.46
C SER A 40 3.92 10.69 26.78
N LYS A 41 2.61 11.00 26.87
CA LYS A 41 1.52 10.06 27.14
C LYS A 41 0.90 9.48 25.86
N GLY A 42 1.39 9.87 24.67
CA GLY A 42 0.84 9.42 23.39
C GLY A 42 -0.40 10.20 22.95
N VAL A 43 -0.72 11.32 23.60
CA VAL A 43 -1.85 12.16 23.22
C VAL A 43 -1.43 13.05 22.04
N PRO A 44 -2.24 13.14 20.96
CA PRO A 44 -1.98 14.05 19.85
C PRO A 44 -1.89 15.50 20.31
N ARG A 45 -0.88 16.22 19.81
CA ARG A 45 -0.76 17.67 19.99
C ARG A 45 -1.81 18.37 19.14
N THR A 46 -2.38 19.45 19.69
CA THR A 46 -3.43 20.21 19.00
C THR A 46 -2.86 20.86 17.75
N VAL A 47 -3.48 20.61 16.61
CA VAL A 47 -3.19 21.32 15.36
C VAL A 47 -4.02 22.60 15.34
N SER A 48 -3.37 23.76 15.24
CA SER A 48 -4.05 25.03 14.93
C SER A 48 -4.38 25.04 13.44
N THR A 49 -5.52 24.46 13.06
CA THR A 49 -5.98 24.47 11.67
C THR A 49 -6.49 25.87 11.32
N LYS A 50 -6.26 26.32 10.09
CA LYS A 50 -6.87 27.58 9.56
C LYS A 50 -8.40 27.54 9.64
N THR A 51 -8.98 26.34 9.64
CA THR A 51 -10.42 26.09 9.62
C THR A 51 -11.05 25.94 11.00
N LEU A 52 -10.32 26.17 12.11
CA LEU A 52 -10.77 25.99 13.51
C LEU A 52 -11.36 24.59 13.83
N LYS A 53 -11.37 23.67 12.88
CA LYS A 53 -11.95 22.35 13.03
C LYS A 53 -10.97 21.48 13.80
N LYS A 54 -11.26 21.25 15.08
CA LYS A 54 -10.58 20.21 15.88
C LYS A 54 -11.07 18.85 15.43
N ARG A 55 -10.17 18.04 14.88
CA ARG A 55 -10.44 16.65 14.52
C ARG A 55 -10.22 15.76 15.74
N ARG A 56 -11.09 14.77 15.93
CA ARG A 56 -10.98 13.78 16.99
C ARG A 56 -10.66 12.43 16.34
N PRO A 57 -9.73 11.64 16.91
CA PRO A 57 -9.48 10.29 16.43
C PRO A 57 -10.77 9.46 16.37
N ALA A 58 -10.86 8.56 15.38
CA ALA A 58 -12.02 7.68 15.12
C ALA A 58 -13.39 8.37 15.03
N SER A 59 -13.45 9.68 14.79
CA SER A 59 -14.71 10.41 14.74
C SER A 59 -15.41 10.37 13.37
N ARG A 60 -14.74 9.84 12.34
CA ARG A 60 -15.30 9.75 10.99
C ARG A 60 -15.13 8.35 10.40
N PRO A 61 -16.21 7.57 10.24
CA PRO A 61 -16.11 6.21 9.72
C PRO A 61 -15.64 6.19 8.26
N LEU A 62 -14.82 5.20 7.92
CA LEU A 62 -14.23 5.05 6.59
C LEU A 62 -15.27 4.98 5.46
N GLY A 63 -16.40 4.29 5.67
CA GLY A 63 -17.50 4.23 4.71
C GLY A 63 -18.08 5.59 4.32
N GLN A 64 -18.10 6.56 5.25
CA GLN A 64 -18.55 7.93 4.97
C GLN A 64 -17.57 8.68 4.06
N ILE A 65 -16.27 8.38 4.14
CA ILE A 65 -15.25 9.00 3.31
C ILE A 65 -15.25 8.38 1.92
N LEU A 66 -15.34 7.06 1.86
CA LEU A 66 -15.40 6.28 0.63
C LEU A 66 -16.76 6.40 -0.06
N ARG A 67 -17.79 6.92 0.63
CA ARG A 67 -19.17 7.09 0.14
C ARG A 67 -19.77 5.76 -0.33
N THR A 68 -19.59 4.73 0.47
CA THR A 68 -20.04 3.36 0.16
C THR A 68 -20.53 2.66 1.41
N THR A 69 -21.36 1.65 1.22
CA THR A 69 -21.87 0.73 2.25
C THR A 69 -21.40 -0.71 2.02
N ASP A 70 -20.54 -0.94 1.03
CA ASP A 70 -19.93 -2.25 0.77
C ASP A 70 -18.91 -2.59 1.86
N ASN A 71 -19.29 -3.46 2.78
CA ASN A 71 -18.45 -3.87 3.90
C ASN A 71 -17.17 -4.59 3.46
N ASN A 72 -17.21 -5.36 2.37
CA ASN A 72 -16.02 -6.05 1.85
C ASN A 72 -15.01 -5.03 1.31
N PHE A 73 -15.49 -4.01 0.59
CA PHE A 73 -14.61 -2.94 0.12
C PHE A 73 -14.05 -2.10 1.27
N ILE A 74 -14.89 -1.74 2.24
CA ILE A 74 -14.48 -0.96 3.41
C ILE A 74 -13.42 -1.72 4.21
N ASP A 75 -13.61 -3.02 4.45
CA ASP A 75 -12.63 -3.83 5.19
C ASP A 75 -11.31 -3.96 4.43
N PHE A 76 -11.36 -4.17 3.11
CA PHE A 76 -10.15 -4.19 2.27
C PHE A 76 -9.32 -2.91 2.42
N ILE A 77 -9.95 -1.74 2.28
CA ILE A 77 -9.26 -0.46 2.43
C ILE A 77 -8.80 -0.22 3.86
N ARG A 78 -9.57 -0.64 4.86
CA ARG A 78 -9.17 -0.56 6.28
C ARG A 78 -7.87 -1.32 6.52
N ARG A 79 -7.75 -2.56 6.02
CA ARG A 79 -6.54 -3.37 6.15
C ARG A 79 -5.34 -2.80 5.39
N CYS A 80 -5.56 -2.07 4.29
CA CYS A 80 -4.50 -1.31 3.61
C CYS A 80 -3.98 -0.12 4.44
N PHE A 81 -4.81 0.43 5.34
CA PHE A 81 -4.47 1.57 6.18
C PHE A 81 -4.03 1.20 7.59
N GLU A 82 -3.72 -0.08 7.85
CA GLU A 82 -3.22 -0.52 9.14
C GLU A 82 -1.94 0.25 9.55
N TRP A 83 -1.90 0.65 10.83
CA TRP A 83 -0.82 1.47 11.37
C TRP A 83 0.48 0.69 11.43
N ASP A 84 0.41 -0.53 11.95
CA ASP A 84 1.56 -1.44 11.98
C ASP A 84 1.84 -1.94 10.55
N PRO A 85 3.03 -1.66 9.99
CA PRO A 85 3.37 -2.14 8.65
C PRO A 85 3.43 -3.66 8.56
N ILE A 86 3.66 -4.37 9.66
CA ILE A 86 3.72 -5.84 9.69
C ILE A 86 2.31 -6.43 9.55
N GLU A 87 1.31 -5.81 10.18
CA GLU A 87 -0.09 -6.24 10.15
C GLU A 87 -0.85 -5.71 8.91
N ARG A 88 -0.21 -4.82 8.13
CA ARG A 88 -0.81 -4.23 6.94
C ARG A 88 -1.03 -5.27 5.86
N LEU A 89 -2.19 -5.19 5.19
CA LEU A 89 -2.55 -6.08 4.09
C LEU A 89 -1.44 -6.17 3.05
N THR A 90 -0.91 -7.37 2.85
CA THR A 90 0.07 -7.65 1.79
C THR A 90 -0.63 -7.80 0.44
N PRO A 91 0.06 -7.60 -0.69
CA PRO A 91 -0.52 -7.82 -2.01
C PRO A 91 -1.09 -9.24 -2.19
N GLU A 92 -0.38 -10.25 -1.72
CA GLU A 92 -0.77 -11.66 -1.80
C GLU A 92 -2.07 -11.92 -1.01
N GLU A 93 -2.18 -11.37 0.20
CA GLU A 93 -3.42 -11.43 0.98
C GLU A 93 -4.56 -10.66 0.32
N GLY A 94 -4.26 -9.50 -0.24
CA GLY A 94 -5.23 -8.66 -0.94
C GLY A 94 -5.88 -9.37 -2.12
N LEU A 95 -5.10 -10.14 -2.89
CA LEU A 95 -5.61 -10.95 -4.01
C LEU A 95 -6.60 -12.03 -3.57
N ARG A 96 -6.52 -12.49 -2.31
CA ARG A 96 -7.43 -13.48 -1.71
C ARG A 96 -8.61 -12.84 -0.97
N HIS A 97 -8.64 -11.51 -0.86
CA HIS A 97 -9.67 -10.80 -0.11
C HIS A 97 -11.06 -10.96 -0.77
N PRO A 98 -12.15 -11.15 0.00
CA PRO A 98 -13.51 -11.32 -0.53
C PRO A 98 -13.90 -10.27 -1.57
N TRP A 99 -13.59 -9.00 -1.33
CA TRP A 99 -13.87 -7.91 -2.28
C TRP A 99 -13.26 -8.15 -3.69
N ILE A 100 -12.01 -8.65 -3.75
CA ILE A 100 -11.33 -8.93 -5.02
C ILE A 100 -11.87 -10.22 -5.66
N VAL A 101 -12.05 -11.27 -4.85
CA VAL A 101 -12.48 -12.60 -5.33
C VAL A 101 -13.92 -12.55 -5.86
N GLU A 102 -14.86 -11.92 -5.15
CA GLU A 102 -16.25 -11.78 -5.59
C GLU A 102 -16.36 -11.01 -6.91
N THR A 103 -15.51 -10.00 -7.11
CA THR A 103 -15.48 -9.23 -8.36
C THR A 103 -15.06 -10.09 -9.55
N LYS A 104 -14.08 -10.99 -9.36
CA LYS A 104 -13.66 -11.94 -10.41
C LYS A 104 -14.78 -12.91 -10.77
N LEU A 105 -15.49 -13.45 -9.77
CA LEU A 105 -16.61 -14.36 -9.99
C LEU A 105 -17.75 -13.68 -10.78
N LYS A 106 -18.14 -12.46 -10.40
CA LYS A 106 -19.18 -11.69 -11.12
C LYS A 106 -18.86 -11.43 -12.60
N ARG A 107 -17.58 -11.23 -12.94
CA ARG A 107 -17.12 -11.06 -14.33
C ARG A 107 -17.19 -12.36 -15.12
N SER A 108 -16.78 -13.49 -14.54
CA SER A 108 -16.84 -14.80 -15.21
C SER A 108 -18.28 -15.24 -15.56
N SER A 109 -19.26 -14.86 -14.73
CA SER A 109 -20.68 -15.15 -14.97
C SER A 109 -21.29 -14.34 -16.12
N HIS A 110 -20.75 -13.15 -16.42
CA HIS A 110 -21.22 -12.33 -17.55
C HIS A 110 -20.66 -12.82 -18.89
N GLU A 111 -19.40 -13.26 -18.93
CA GLU A 111 -18.75 -13.89 -20.09
C GLU A 111 -19.48 -15.20 -20.51
N SER A 112 -19.97 -15.95 -19.52
CA SER A 112 -20.69 -17.21 -19.76
C SER A 112 -22.08 -16.99 -20.40
N ARG A 113 -22.71 -15.83 -20.18
CA ARG A 113 -24.05 -15.50 -20.73
C ARG A 113 -23.99 -14.97 -22.16
N THR A 114 -22.92 -14.27 -22.55
CA THR A 114 -22.70 -13.84 -23.95
C THR A 114 -22.38 -15.03 -24.85
N ARG A 115 -21.59 -16.01 -24.38
CA ARG A 115 -21.30 -17.24 -25.16
C ARG A 115 -22.52 -18.14 -25.35
N TYR A 116 -23.48 -18.15 -24.42
CA TYR A 116 -24.69 -18.98 -24.56
C TYR A 116 -25.71 -18.40 -25.55
N LYS A 117 -25.69 -17.07 -25.81
CA LYS A 117 -26.49 -16.44 -26.87
C LYS A 117 -25.88 -16.62 -28.27
N ALA A 118 -24.55 -16.70 -28.39
CA ALA A 118 -23.86 -16.88 -29.67
C ALA A 118 -24.00 -18.29 -30.28
N LYS A 119 -24.61 -19.27 -29.57
CA LYS A 119 -24.79 -20.65 -30.06
C LYS A 119 -26.19 -20.96 -30.61
N LYS A 120 -27.10 -19.98 -30.70
CA LYS A 120 -28.48 -20.21 -31.17
C LYS A 120 -28.79 -19.58 -32.54
N GLU A 121 -27.81 -19.03 -33.22
CA GLU A 121 -27.95 -18.44 -34.55
C GLU A 121 -26.89 -19.00 -35.52
N ASP A 122 -26.87 -20.31 -35.71
CA ASP A 122 -26.21 -20.93 -36.86
C ASP A 122 -27.11 -22.05 -37.40
N ASN A 123 -28.15 -21.63 -38.12
CA ASN A 123 -28.77 -22.47 -39.14
C ASN A 123 -29.42 -21.61 -40.22
N ASN A 124 -28.59 -20.94 -41.04
CA ASN A 124 -28.86 -20.86 -42.48
C ASN A 124 -27.64 -20.38 -43.27
N ASN A 125 -27.37 -21.05 -44.38
CA ASN A 125 -26.27 -20.80 -45.30
C ASN A 125 -26.42 -19.44 -46.01
N ASN A 126 -25.32 -18.69 -46.15
CA ASN A 126 -24.73 -18.42 -47.48
C ASN A 126 -23.46 -17.56 -47.39
N THR A 127 -22.46 -18.04 -48.13
CA THR A 127 -21.30 -17.37 -48.73
C THR A 127 -21.41 -15.85 -48.88
N THR A 128 -20.40 -15.10 -48.44
CA THR A 128 -19.61 -14.17 -49.28
C THR A 128 -18.37 -13.71 -48.50
N ASN A 129 -17.19 -13.88 -49.10
CA ASN A 129 -15.91 -13.33 -48.64
C ASN A 129 -15.93 -11.80 -48.70
N HIS A 130 -15.72 -11.14 -47.55
CA HIS A 130 -15.14 -9.79 -47.52
C HIS A 130 -14.14 -9.69 -46.37
N ASN A 131 -12.87 -9.56 -46.74
CA ASN A 131 -11.79 -9.21 -45.82
C ASN A 131 -12.00 -7.77 -45.34
N THR A 132 -12.22 -7.58 -44.04
CA THR A 132 -12.03 -6.27 -43.40
C THR A 132 -11.24 -6.47 -42.11
N SER A 133 -9.98 -6.07 -42.17
CA SER A 133 -9.08 -6.01 -41.01
C SER A 133 -9.58 -4.92 -40.05
N THR A 134 -10.00 -5.32 -38.86
CA THR A 134 -10.11 -4.40 -37.71
C THR A 134 -9.08 -4.81 -36.68
N ILE A 135 -8.09 -3.94 -36.52
CA ILE A 135 -7.04 -4.01 -35.51
C ILE A 135 -7.70 -3.65 -34.18
N ASN A 136 -7.89 -4.63 -33.30
CA ASN A 136 -8.13 -4.38 -31.88
C ASN A 136 -6.87 -4.81 -31.13
N GLY A 137 -6.08 -3.81 -30.75
CA GLY A 137 -4.93 -3.98 -29.89
C GLY A 137 -5.37 -4.12 -28.45
N ASP A 138 -5.13 -5.29 -27.88
CA ASP A 138 -5.02 -5.51 -26.44
C ASP A 138 -3.67 -6.22 -26.21
N SER A 139 -2.59 -5.44 -26.17
CA SER A 139 -1.42 -5.85 -25.40
C SER A 139 -1.64 -5.31 -24.00
N TYR A 140 -1.53 -6.17 -22.98
CA TYR A 140 -0.71 -5.98 -21.79
C TYR A 140 -0.89 -7.22 -20.89
N PHE A 141 0.26 -7.81 -20.54
CA PHE A 141 0.48 -8.87 -19.53
C PHE A 141 0.17 -10.33 -19.92
N SER A 142 1.03 -10.88 -20.78
CA SER A 142 1.40 -12.31 -20.69
C SER A 142 2.66 -12.42 -19.82
N LEU A 143 2.55 -13.10 -18.68
CA LEU A 143 3.67 -13.56 -17.88
C LEU A 143 4.24 -14.82 -18.53
N ASN A 144 5.51 -14.77 -18.91
CA ASN A 144 6.24 -15.92 -19.40
C ASN A 144 7.05 -16.46 -18.22
N GLU A 145 6.64 -17.60 -17.65
CA GLU A 145 7.53 -18.44 -16.85
C GLU A 145 8.63 -18.98 -17.77
N THR A 146 9.91 -18.84 -17.37
CA THR A 146 10.97 -19.70 -17.90
C THR A 146 12.05 -19.90 -16.85
N THR A 147 12.07 -21.15 -16.37
CA THR A 147 13.15 -21.95 -15.80
C THR A 147 14.60 -21.41 -15.94
N GLY A 148 15.24 -21.24 -14.79
CA GLY A 148 16.55 -21.79 -14.39
C GLY A 148 17.78 -21.51 -15.28
N HIS A 149 18.75 -20.77 -14.72
CA HIS A 149 20.12 -21.25 -14.62
C HIS A 149 20.89 -20.51 -13.52
N GLU A 150 21.56 -21.29 -12.68
CA GLU A 150 22.51 -20.89 -11.65
C GLU A 150 23.76 -20.29 -12.28
N ASP A 151 24.30 -19.22 -11.68
CA ASP A 151 25.74 -18.94 -11.69
C ASP A 151 26.13 -18.22 -10.40
N THR A 152 26.99 -18.90 -9.64
CA THR A 152 27.72 -18.44 -8.45
C THR A 152 28.97 -17.64 -8.83
N VAL A 153 29.63 -17.05 -7.81
CA VAL A 153 31.02 -16.49 -7.77
C VAL A 153 31.08 -14.96 -8.01
N ALA A 154 31.74 -14.09 -7.24
CA ALA A 154 32.58 -14.15 -6.04
C ALA A 154 32.49 -12.82 -5.28
N ILE A 155 32.85 -12.87 -4.00
CA ILE A 155 33.16 -11.73 -3.14
C ILE A 155 34.63 -11.36 -3.38
N GLU A 156 34.91 -10.10 -3.73
CA GLU A 156 36.28 -9.55 -3.70
C GLU A 156 36.42 -8.57 -2.52
N GLU A 157 37.30 -8.96 -1.61
CA GLU A 157 37.84 -8.18 -0.50
C GLU A 157 38.90 -7.22 -1.03
N ASP A 158 38.74 -5.91 -0.82
CA ASP A 158 39.86 -4.98 -0.88
C ASP A 158 40.38 -4.70 0.54
N LYS A 159 41.48 -5.38 0.87
CA LYS A 159 42.40 -5.05 1.95
C LYS A 159 43.48 -4.10 1.41
N GLN A 160 43.55 -2.89 1.95
CA GLN A 160 44.80 -2.14 2.01
C GLN A 160 45.29 -2.10 3.47
N ILE A 161 46.45 -2.73 3.71
CA ILE A 161 47.20 -2.70 4.97
C ILE A 161 48.41 -1.76 4.79
N ARG A 162 48.86 -1.16 5.90
CA ARG A 162 50.25 -0.73 6.27
C ARG A 162 50.52 0.78 6.15
N ASN A 163 51.12 1.51 7.10
CA ASN A 163 51.86 1.26 8.37
C ASN A 163 51.62 2.53 9.25
N GLY A 164 51.54 2.50 10.58
CA GLY A 164 52.57 2.13 11.55
C GLY A 164 53.03 3.38 12.32
N GLY A 165 52.87 3.43 13.64
CA GLY A 165 53.28 4.56 14.46
C GLY A 165 52.78 4.53 15.90
N SER A 166 53.38 3.66 16.71
CA SER A 166 53.25 3.61 18.17
C SER A 166 53.73 4.91 18.82
N SER A 167 52.97 5.50 19.75
CA SER A 167 53.56 6.18 20.90
C SER A 167 52.55 6.33 22.04
N THR A 168 52.81 5.59 23.09
CA THR A 168 52.21 5.66 24.42
C THR A 168 52.65 6.92 25.16
N MET A 169 51.74 7.70 25.75
CA MET A 169 51.99 8.45 27.00
C MET A 169 50.69 9.01 27.62
N PHE A 170 50.25 8.39 28.73
CA PHE A 170 49.53 9.05 29.83
C PHE A 170 50.56 9.80 30.74
N PRO A 171 50.24 10.52 31.84
CA PRO A 171 49.05 11.30 32.29
C PRO A 171 49.41 12.66 32.97
N ARG A 172 48.39 13.48 33.38
CA ARG A 172 48.26 14.29 34.64
C ARG A 172 47.07 15.26 34.51
N ILE A 173 45.97 15.16 35.26
CA ILE A 173 45.69 15.62 36.65
C ILE A 173 46.14 17.07 36.93
N SER A 174 45.20 18.01 37.12
CA SER A 174 44.84 18.59 38.44
C SER A 174 43.92 19.83 38.35
N ASN A 175 42.83 19.77 39.11
CA ASN A 175 42.16 20.80 39.93
C ASN A 175 42.49 22.29 39.70
N GLN A 176 41.43 23.07 39.41
CA GLN A 176 40.86 24.04 40.35
C GLN A 176 39.42 24.39 39.96
#